data_AF-A0AA38CPG6-F1
#
_entry.id   AF-A0AA38CPG6-F1
#
_cell.length_a   1.000
_cell.length_b   1.000
_cell.length_c   1.000
_cell.angle_alpha   90.00
_cell.angle_beta   90.00
_cell.angle_gamma   90.00
#
_symmetry.space_group_name_H-M   'P 1'
#
loop_
_entity.id
_entity.type
_entity.pdbx_description
1 polymer ?
#
loop_
_entity_poly.entity_id
_entity_poly.type
_entity_poly.pdbx_seq_one_letter_code
_entity_poly.pdbx_strand_id
1 'polypeptide(L)' 'VMKNGTVAYPMLLGRPWLRRVHARNYWNEGFMTLGRGRERVKINVIPRHHKAEPVDSSDET' A
#
# COMPACT_ATOMS: atom_id res chain seq x y z
N VAL A 1 -12.27 16.25 19.98
CA VAL A 1 -11.68 15.99 18.65
C VAL A 1 -12.51 14.90 17.98
N MET A 2 -13.38 15.27 17.04
CA MET A 2 -14.26 14.32 16.35
C MET A 2 -13.42 13.51 15.35
N LYS A 3 -13.32 12.20 15.55
CA LYS A 3 -12.76 11.27 14.57
C LYS A 3 -13.80 11.08 13.48
N ASN A 4 -13.67 11.80 12.38
CA ASN A 4 -14.45 11.55 11.17
C ASN A 4 -13.95 10.22 10.57
N GLY A 5 -14.52 9.11 11.04
CA GLY A 5 -14.28 7.78 10.51
C GLY A 5 -14.88 7.65 9.12
N THR A 6 -14.24 8.26 8.12
CA THR A 6 -14.51 7.94 6.72
C THR A 6 -14.11 6.49 6.53
N VAL A 7 -15.09 5.60 6.39
CA VAL A 7 -14.84 4.21 5.97
C VAL A 7 -14.32 4.28 4.55
N ALA A 8 -13.00 4.42 4.42
CA ALA A 8 -12.32 4.47 3.16
C ALA A 8 -12.24 3.05 2.59
N TYR A 9 -13.15 2.74 1.67
CA TYR A 9 -13.07 1.50 0.93
C TYR A 9 -11.79 1.52 0.08
N PRO A 10 -10.94 0.49 0.14
CA PRO A 10 -9.76 0.44 -0.69
C PRO A 10 -10.18 0.37 -2.16
N MET A 11 -9.74 1.34 -2.95
CA MET A 11 -9.95 1.31 -4.40
C MET A 11 -9.01 0.29 -5.02
N LEU A 12 -9.58 -0.77 -5.61
CA LEU A 12 -8.81 -1.76 -6.36
C LEU A 12 -8.63 -1.27 -7.79
N LEU A 13 -7.42 -0.81 -8.09
CA LEU A 13 -7.05 -0.36 -9.43
C LEU A 13 -6.59 -1.57 -10.25
N GLY A 14 -7.38 -1.94 -11.26
CA GLY A 14 -7.07 -3.05 -12.14
C GLY A 14 -5.83 -2.79 -13.01
N ARG A 15 -5.25 -3.86 -13.55
CA ARG A 15 -4.10 -3.79 -14.48
C ARG A 15 -4.34 -2.87 -15.68
N PRO A 16 -5.52 -2.82 -16.34
CA PRO A 16 -5.74 -1.90 -17.46
C PRO A 16 -5.53 -0.43 -17.08
N TRP A 17 -5.98 -0.05 -15.88
CA TRP A 17 -5.80 1.31 -15.38
C TRP A 17 -4.33 1.58 -15.02
N LEU A 18 -3.69 0.64 -14.32
CA LEU A 18 -2.26 0.76 -13.94
C LEU A 18 -1.34 0.88 -15.16
N ARG A 19 -1.63 0.14 -16.24
CA ARG A 19 -0.90 0.26 -17.51
C ARG A 19 -1.11 1.64 -18.16
N ARG A 20 -2.36 2.14 -18.17
CA ARG A 20 -2.69 3.45 -18.75
C ARG A 20 -1.92 4.58 -18.07
N VAL A 21 -1.80 4.54 -16.75
CA VAL A 21 -1.08 5.56 -15.99
C VAL A 21 0.42 5.28 -15.88
N HIS A 22 0.97 4.29 -16.60
CA HIS A 22 2.40 3.94 -16.53
C HIS A 22 2.89 3.67 -15.09
N ALA A 23 2.07 2.97 -14.30
CA ALA A 23 2.39 2.66 -12.92
C ALA A 23 3.64 1.76 -12.82
N ARG A 24 4.57 2.12 -11.94
CA ARG A 24 5.75 1.32 -11.60
C ARG A 24 5.88 1.22 -10.08
N ASN A 25 5.92 0.01 -9.56
CA ASN A 25 6.05 -0.23 -8.13
C ASN A 25 7.49 -0.51 -7.74
N TYR A 26 7.93 0.08 -6.63
CA TYR A 26 9.24 -0.11 -6.02
C TYR A 26 9.00 -0.65 -4.61
N TRP A 27 8.54 -1.90 -4.52
CA TRP A 27 8.06 -2.50 -3.27
C TRP A 27 9.11 -2.51 -2.15
N ASN A 28 10.37 -2.77 -2.51
CA ASN A 28 11.48 -2.77 -1.55
C ASN A 28 11.76 -1.37 -0.99
N GLU A 29 11.45 -0.32 -1.75
CA GLU A 29 11.71 1.07 -1.38
C GLU A 29 10.47 1.77 -0.81
N GLY A 30 9.33 1.08 -0.74
CA GLY A 30 8.09 1.61 -0.14
C GLY A 30 7.44 2.72 -0.95
N PHE A 31 7.56 2.71 -2.29
CA PHE A 31 6.84 3.67 -3.12
C PHE A 31 6.41 3.10 -4.48
N MET A 32 5.51 3.80 -5.14
CA MET A 32 5.19 3.62 -6.56
C MET A 32 5.29 4.94 -7.30
N THR A 33 5.39 4.88 -8.62
CA THR A 33 5.33 6.05 -9.49
C THR A 33 4.23 5.89 -10.52
N LEU A 34 3.48 6.96 -10.78
CA LEU A 34 2.49 7.06 -11.87
C LEU A 34 2.93 8.13 -12.86
N GLY A 35 2.67 7.92 -14.14
CA GLY A 35 2.95 8.85 -15.22
C GLY A 35 4.22 8.51 -16.00
N ARG A 36 4.44 9.25 -17.08
CA ARG A 36 5.54 9.04 -18.03
C ARG A 36 6.38 10.32 -18.12
N GLY A 37 7.70 10.17 -18.18
CA GLY A 37 8.61 11.29 -18.38
C GLY A 37 8.64 12.25 -17.18
N ARG A 38 8.51 13.56 -17.45
CA ARG A 38 8.73 14.63 -16.47
C ARG A 38 7.57 14.82 -15.47
N GLU A 39 6.36 14.42 -15.83
CA GLU A 39 5.15 14.57 -14.97
C GLU A 39 4.92 13.34 -14.07
N ARG A 40 5.98 12.59 -13.76
CA ARG A 40 5.87 11.36 -12.97
C ARG A 40 5.65 11.69 -11.49
N VAL A 41 4.52 11.24 -10.95
CA VAL A 41 4.14 11.41 -9.55
C VAL A 41 4.65 10.23 -8.73
N LYS A 42 5.36 10.50 -7.63
CA LYS A 42 5.78 9.49 -6.65
C LYS A 42 4.75 9.40 -5.53
N ILE A 43 4.29 8.19 -5.24
CA ILE A 43 3.34 7.88 -4.17
C ILE A 43 4.04 6.96 -3.18
N ASN A 44 4.17 7.39 -1.94
CA ASN A 44 4.70 6.54 -0.88
C ASN A 44 3.66 5.49 -0.50
N VAL A 45 4.07 4.23 -0.46
CA VAL A 45 3.23 3.09 -0.10
C VAL A 45 3.78 2.54 1.19
N ILE A 46 2.97 2.52 2.25
CA ILE A 46 3.35 1.88 3.50
C ILE A 46 3.39 0.37 3.24
N PRO A 47 4.56 -0.28 3.33
CA PRO A 47 4.62 -1.73 3.27
C PRO A 47 3.79 -2.23 4.46
N ARG A 48 2.76 -3.02 4.21
CA ARG A 48 2.12 -3.75 5.31
C ARG A 48 3.19 -4.70 5.84
N HIS A 49 3.84 -4.34 6.94
CA HIS A 49 4.49 -5.34 7.76
C HIS A 49 3.41 -6.36 8.09
N HIS A 50 3.56 -7.58 7.58
CA HIS A 50 2.94 -8.71 8.22
C HIS A 50 3.61 -8.81 9.58
N LYS A 51 3.06 -8.11 10.58
CA LYS A 51 3.38 -8.38 11.96
C LYS A 51 2.74 -9.74 12.21
N ALA A 52 3.51 -10.80 11.99
CA ALA A 52 3.22 -12.07 12.63
C ALA A 52 3.40 -11.77 14.12
N GLU A 53 2.30 -11.47 14.82
CA GLU A 53 2.28 -11.56 16.27
C GLU A 53 2.80 -12.97 16.60
N PRO A 54 3.88 -13.11 17.39
CA PRO A 54 4.20 -14.41 17.97
C PRO A 54 2.97 -14.81 18.76
N VAL A 55 2.27 -15.84 18.30
CA VAL A 55 1.29 -16.52 19.15
C VAL A 55 2.13 -17.10 20.27
N ASP A 56 2.09 -16.44 21.43
CA ASP A 56 2.78 -16.83 22.65
C ASP A 56 2.18 -18.19 23.06
N SER A 57 2.79 -19.25 22.55
CA SER A 57 2.42 -20.62 22.83
C SER A 57 3.25 -21.07 24.01
N SER A 58 2.83 -20.71 25.22
CA SER A 58 3.33 -21.28 26.47
C SER A 58 2.29 -21.12 27.58
N ASP A 59 1.17 -21.80 27.43
CA ASP A 59 0.35 -22.28 28.55
C ASP A 59 0.25 -23.81 28.39
N GLU A 60 1.26 -24.54 28.90
CA GLU A 60 1.11 -25.94 29.35
C GLU A 60 2.35 -26.37 30.17
N THR A 61 2.29 -26.21 31.50
CA THR A 61 2.42 -27.26 32.55
C THR A 61 2.49 -26.57 33.91
#